data_AF-A0A1I8CFW0-F1
#
_entry.id   AF-A0A1I8CFW0-F1
#
_cell.length_a   1.000
_cell.length_b   1.000
_cell.length_c   1.000
_cell.angle_alpha   90.00
_cell.angle_beta   90.00
_cell.angle_gamma   90.00
#
_symmetry.space_group_name_H-M   'P 1'
#
loop_
_entity.id
_entity.type
_entity.pdbx_description
1 polymer ?
#
loop_
_entity_poly.entity_id
_entity_poly.type
_entity_poly.pdbx_seq_one_letter_code
_entity_poly.pdbx_strand_id
1 'polypeptide(L)'
;MHYCVFICLFAIATYQLSYALQCDQYMDLNADTQHVSSKKPYAITQKCKACGFFESNNYEGKFSGLYIGCFETAIDYALTFGSTKVNFTEAKDQCESNLKNNTPYCYKHISTSEWNSTMTSTVCCCNTDYCSRIYATPHTDNFQEIAN
;
A
#
# COMPACT_ATOMS: atom_id res chain seq x y z
N MET A 1 -0.82 46.70 1.61
CA MET A 1 -1.61 45.65 0.94
C MET A 1 -0.76 44.49 0.38
N HIS A 2 0.52 44.67 0.05
CA HIS A 2 1.38 43.59 -0.47
C HIS A 2 1.67 42.46 0.54
N TYR A 3 1.74 42.77 1.84
CA TYR A 3 2.07 41.77 2.88
C TYR A 3 0.94 40.75 3.18
N CYS A 4 -0.33 41.12 3.02
CA CYS A 4 -1.45 40.18 3.22
C CYS A 4 -1.47 39.05 2.17
N VAL A 5 -1.08 39.35 0.94
CA VAL A 5 -1.06 38.37 -0.16
C VAL A 5 0.01 37.30 0.10
N PHE A 6 1.18 37.71 0.61
CA PHE A 6 2.26 36.78 0.97
C PHE A 6 1.91 35.88 2.16
N ILE A 7 1.24 36.39 3.19
CA ILE A 7 0.82 35.60 4.35
C ILE A 7 -0.25 34.57 3.95
N CYS A 8 -1.22 34.94 3.11
CA CYS A 8 -2.22 34.01 2.61
C CYS A 8 -1.61 32.91 1.74
N LEU A 9 -0.65 33.24 0.86
CA LEU A 9 0.04 32.24 0.03
C LEU A 9 0.88 31.26 0.86
N PHE A 10 1.56 31.75 1.91
CA PHE A 10 2.30 30.89 2.83
C PHE A 10 1.38 29.96 3.62
N ALA A 11 0.26 30.48 4.12
CA ALA A 11 -0.73 29.68 4.85
C ALA A 11 -1.34 28.56 3.98
N ILE A 12 -1.69 28.86 2.72
CA ILE A 12 -2.23 27.87 1.77
C ILE A 12 -1.17 26.80 1.43
N ALA A 13 0.09 27.20 1.22
CA ALA A 13 1.18 26.26 0.96
C ALA A 13 1.47 25.34 2.17
N THR A 14 1.36 25.86 3.40
CA THR A 14 1.52 25.04 4.62
C THR A 14 0.33 24.10 4.85
N TYR A 15 -0.89 24.51 4.48
CA TYR A 15 -2.10 23.68 4.64
C TYR A 15 -2.09 22.44 3.72
N GLN A 16 -1.46 22.55 2.55
CA GLN A 16 -1.29 21.44 1.60
C GLN A 16 -0.27 20.40 2.08
N LEU A 17 0.58 20.72 3.07
CA LEU A 17 1.58 19.80 3.63
C LEU A 17 1.06 18.99 4.83
N SER A 18 -0.13 19.30 5.35
CA SER A 18 -0.67 18.74 6.59
C SER A 18 -1.40 17.40 6.42
N TYR A 19 -1.55 16.89 5.20
CA TYR A 19 -2.34 15.67 4.90
C TYR A 19 -1.48 14.51 4.40
N ALA A 20 -0.24 14.47 4.87
CA ALA A 20 0.68 13.37 4.59
C ALA A 20 0.43 12.23 5.58
N LEU A 21 -0.19 11.13 5.14
CA LEU A 21 -0.39 9.97 5.99
C LEU A 21 0.94 9.32 6.39
N GLN A 22 0.95 8.76 7.59
CA GLN A 22 1.99 7.90 8.11
C GLN A 22 1.57 6.45 7.88
N CYS A 23 2.25 5.77 6.97
CA CYS A 23 1.96 4.38 6.65
C CYS A 23 3.14 3.51 7.10
N ASP A 24 2.83 2.33 7.63
CA ASP A 24 3.86 1.33 7.87
C ASP A 24 4.56 0.98 6.55
N GLN A 25 5.84 0.62 6.65
CA GLN A 25 6.64 0.21 5.52
C GLN A 25 7.26 -1.15 5.83
N TYR A 26 6.82 -2.13 5.06
CA TYR A 26 7.35 -3.48 5.11
C TYR A 26 7.33 -4.10 3.72
N MET A 27 8.30 -4.95 3.46
CA MET A 27 8.27 -5.78 2.26
C MET A 27 8.95 -7.09 2.59
N ASP A 28 8.36 -8.17 2.13
CA ASP A 28 8.98 -9.48 2.08
C ASP A 28 8.52 -10.15 0.79
N LEU A 29 9.39 -10.11 -0.22
CA LEU A 29 9.09 -10.44 -1.60
C LEU A 29 10.02 -11.55 -2.05
N ASN A 30 9.45 -12.63 -2.55
CA ASN A 30 10.12 -13.70 -3.28
C ASN A 30 9.68 -13.62 -4.74
N ALA A 31 10.58 -13.16 -5.61
CA ALA A 31 10.42 -13.25 -7.05
C ALA A 31 11.48 -14.20 -7.63
N ASP A 32 11.21 -14.84 -8.77
CA ASP A 32 12.01 -15.90 -9.43
C ASP A 32 13.48 -16.08 -8.96
N THR A 33 14.29 -15.03 -9.03
CA THR A 33 15.73 -15.05 -8.70
C THR A 33 16.14 -14.10 -7.56
N GLN A 34 15.18 -13.42 -6.94
CA GLN A 34 15.45 -12.36 -5.97
C GLN A 34 14.52 -12.48 -4.76
N HIS A 35 15.14 -12.56 -3.60
CA HIS A 35 14.47 -12.34 -2.33
C HIS A 35 14.79 -10.93 -1.83
N VAL A 36 13.75 -10.13 -1.59
CA VAL A 36 13.86 -8.78 -1.04
C VAL A 36 13.02 -8.72 0.22
N SER A 37 13.68 -8.60 1.36
CA SER A 37 13.01 -8.44 2.66
C SER A 37 13.48 -7.16 3.35
N SER A 38 12.54 -6.50 4.03
CA SER A 38 12.78 -5.25 4.74
C SER A 38 13.65 -5.50 5.96
N LYS A 39 14.83 -4.86 5.99
CA LYS A 39 15.71 -4.88 7.17
C LYS A 39 15.17 -4.05 8.35
N LYS A 40 14.08 -3.30 8.14
CA LYS A 40 13.43 -2.43 9.13
C LYS A 40 11.92 -2.65 9.09
N PRO A 41 11.38 -3.67 9.77
CA PRO A 41 9.95 -3.97 9.73
C PRO A 41 9.07 -2.91 10.40
N TYR A 42 9.65 -1.95 11.10
CA TYR A 42 8.97 -0.84 11.76
C TYR A 42 9.15 0.50 11.04
N ALA A 43 9.68 0.48 9.81
CA ALA A 43 9.87 1.73 9.08
C ALA A 43 8.50 2.38 8.82
N ILE A 44 8.47 3.71 8.87
CA ILE A 44 7.28 4.50 8.58
C ILE A 44 7.59 5.30 7.34
N THR A 45 6.76 5.15 6.31
CA THR A 45 6.76 6.04 5.17
C THR A 45 5.77 7.17 5.41
N GLN A 46 6.19 8.39 5.13
CA GLN A 46 5.37 9.59 5.28
C GLN A 46 5.03 10.14 3.89
N LYS A 47 4.04 11.04 3.83
CA LYS A 47 3.60 11.71 2.59
C LYS A 47 2.87 10.78 1.62
N CYS A 48 2.28 9.71 2.14
CA CYS A 48 1.34 8.92 1.35
C CYS A 48 0.00 9.64 1.25
N LYS A 49 -0.61 9.64 0.05
CA LYS A 49 -2.03 10.00 -0.14
C LYS A 49 -2.96 8.94 0.47
N ALA A 50 -2.50 7.69 0.47
CA ALA A 50 -3.18 6.52 1.05
C ALA A 50 -2.14 5.47 1.43
N CYS A 51 -2.40 4.73 2.51
CA CYS A 51 -1.62 3.55 2.82
C CYS A 51 -2.05 2.38 1.94
N GLY A 52 -1.09 1.56 1.55
CA GLY A 52 -1.23 0.47 0.61
C GLY A 52 -0.77 -0.85 1.20
N PHE A 53 -1.45 -1.90 0.78
CA PHE A 53 -1.08 -3.28 1.04
C PHE A 53 -1.20 -4.07 -0.26
N PHE A 54 -0.21 -4.89 -0.55
CA PHE A 54 -0.24 -5.85 -1.64
C PHE A 54 0.33 -7.19 -1.18
N GLU A 55 -0.43 -8.26 -1.34
CA GLU A 55 -0.01 -9.62 -0.99
C GLU A 55 -0.33 -10.56 -2.14
N SER A 56 0.59 -11.49 -2.42
CA SER A 56 0.29 -12.64 -3.25
C SER A 56 0.98 -13.90 -2.76
N ASN A 57 0.30 -15.04 -2.86
CA ASN A 57 0.83 -16.32 -2.37
C ASN A 57 1.65 -17.10 -3.40
N ASN A 58 1.46 -16.85 -4.70
CA ASN A 58 2.23 -17.39 -5.82
C ASN A 58 1.60 -16.91 -7.14
N TYR A 59 1.79 -15.65 -7.50
CA TYR A 59 1.24 -15.12 -8.75
C TYR A 59 2.04 -15.64 -9.95
N GLU A 60 1.40 -16.50 -10.75
CA GLU A 60 1.94 -17.07 -12.00
C GLU A 60 3.36 -17.70 -11.87
N GLY A 61 3.74 -18.18 -10.68
CA GLY A 61 5.07 -18.75 -10.44
C GLY A 61 6.18 -17.73 -10.23
N LYS A 62 5.88 -16.43 -10.38
CA LYS A 62 6.89 -15.36 -10.46
C LYS A 62 7.01 -14.51 -9.22
N PHE A 63 5.98 -14.50 -8.38
CA PHE A 63 5.92 -13.63 -7.21
C PHE A 63 5.14 -14.27 -6.07
N SER A 64 5.73 -14.31 -4.89
CA SER A 64 5.03 -14.55 -3.63
C SER A 64 5.58 -13.59 -2.58
N GLY A 65 4.72 -13.00 -1.78
CA GLY A 65 5.16 -12.05 -0.77
C GLY A 65 4.15 -10.97 -0.45
N LEU A 66 4.62 -10.05 0.37
CA LEU A 66 3.86 -8.98 0.99
C LEU A 66 4.60 -7.65 0.81
N TYR A 67 3.87 -6.60 0.45
CA TYR A 67 4.31 -5.22 0.46
C TYR A 67 3.31 -4.36 1.23
N ILE A 68 3.84 -3.50 2.11
CA ILE A 68 3.11 -2.49 2.88
C ILE A 68 3.84 -1.16 2.71
N GLY A 69 3.11 -0.09 2.38
CA GLY A 69 3.71 1.22 2.14
C GLY A 69 2.68 2.25 1.70
N CYS A 70 3.07 3.16 0.81
CA CYS A 70 2.11 4.00 0.11
C CYS A 70 1.35 3.17 -0.93
N PHE A 71 0.06 3.48 -1.15
CA PHE A 71 -0.78 2.77 -2.11
C PHE A 71 -0.25 2.81 -3.55
N GLU A 72 0.26 3.95 -4.01
CA GLU A 72 0.85 4.07 -5.34
C GLU A 72 2.02 3.10 -5.53
N THR A 73 2.89 3.01 -4.53
CA THR A 73 4.03 2.08 -4.56
C THR A 73 3.56 0.63 -4.50
N ALA A 74 2.53 0.31 -3.70
CA ALA A 74 1.94 -1.04 -3.69
C ALA A 74 1.43 -1.45 -5.08
N ILE A 75 0.79 -0.53 -5.81
CA ILE A 75 0.36 -0.74 -7.20
C ILE A 75 1.55 -0.91 -8.13
N ASP A 76 2.61 -0.10 -8.00
CA ASP A 76 3.82 -0.22 -8.82
C ASP A 76 4.48 -1.60 -8.65
N TYR A 77 4.57 -2.10 -7.40
CA TYR A 77 5.07 -3.46 -7.13
C TYR A 77 4.14 -4.53 -7.72
N ALA A 78 2.82 -4.36 -7.56
CA ALA A 78 1.85 -5.30 -8.09
C ALA A 78 1.81 -5.32 -9.63
N LEU A 79 2.12 -4.21 -10.30
CA LEU A 79 2.28 -4.13 -11.76
C LEU A 79 3.60 -4.72 -12.23
N THR A 80 4.68 -4.48 -11.48
CA THR A 80 6.04 -4.93 -11.84
C THR A 80 6.21 -6.43 -11.66
N PHE A 81 5.68 -6.98 -10.57
CA PHE A 81 5.89 -8.37 -10.17
C PHE A 81 4.60 -9.21 -10.20
N GLY A 82 3.43 -8.58 -10.21
CA GLY A 82 2.13 -9.26 -10.17
C GLY A 82 1.41 -9.34 -11.52
N SER A 83 0.08 -9.40 -11.48
CA SER A 83 -0.78 -9.69 -12.63
C SER A 83 -0.97 -8.57 -13.62
N THR A 84 -0.88 -8.86 -14.91
CA THR A 84 -1.62 -8.06 -15.91
C THR A 84 -3.13 -8.30 -15.86
N LYS A 85 -3.58 -9.36 -15.15
CA LYS A 85 -4.99 -9.75 -14.99
C LYS A 85 -5.72 -9.06 -13.84
N VAL A 86 -4.99 -8.40 -12.94
CA VAL A 86 -5.60 -7.56 -11.91
C VAL A 86 -5.80 -6.18 -12.54
N ASN A 87 -7.04 -5.72 -12.52
CA ASN A 87 -7.37 -4.39 -13.03
C ASN A 87 -6.94 -3.33 -12.01
N PHE A 88 -5.64 -3.01 -11.97
CA PHE A 88 -5.08 -2.04 -11.04
C PHE A 88 -5.59 -0.62 -11.26
N THR A 89 -6.02 -0.29 -12.48
CA THR A 89 -6.68 0.99 -12.78
C THR A 89 -8.00 1.10 -12.01
N GLU A 90 -8.86 0.09 -12.11
CA GLU A 90 -10.12 0.07 -11.35
C GLU A 90 -9.88 0.04 -9.84
N ALA A 91 -8.90 -0.74 -9.38
CA ALA A 91 -8.54 -0.76 -7.96
C ALA A 91 -8.09 0.62 -7.47
N LYS A 92 -7.35 1.37 -8.30
CA LYS A 92 -6.95 2.75 -8.00
C LYS A 92 -8.14 3.69 -7.96
N ASP A 93 -9.02 3.65 -8.95
CA ASP A 93 -10.19 4.52 -9.02
C ASP A 93 -11.15 4.27 -7.84
N GLN A 94 -11.38 3.00 -7.50
CA GLN A 94 -12.22 2.61 -6.35
C GLN A 94 -11.59 3.03 -5.02
N CYS A 95 -10.27 2.86 -4.90
CA CYS A 95 -9.54 3.39 -3.76
C CYS A 95 -9.77 4.90 -3.64
N GLU A 96 -9.46 5.69 -4.66
CA GLU A 96 -9.61 7.15 -4.61
C GLU A 96 -11.03 7.62 -4.33
N SER A 97 -12.04 6.91 -4.85
CA SER A 97 -13.44 7.18 -4.56
C SER A 97 -13.76 6.93 -3.08
N ASN A 98 -13.32 5.80 -2.53
CA ASN A 98 -13.62 5.40 -1.16
C ASN A 98 -12.84 6.20 -0.11
N LEU A 99 -11.63 6.67 -0.43
CA LEU A 99 -10.86 7.57 0.44
C LEU A 99 -11.58 8.91 0.67
N LYS A 100 -12.45 9.38 -0.24
CA LYS A 100 -13.27 10.58 0.00
C LYS A 100 -14.27 10.39 1.16
N ASN A 101 -14.62 9.14 1.46
CA ASN A 101 -15.59 8.76 2.49
C ASN A 101 -14.94 8.11 3.72
N ASN A 102 -13.60 8.14 3.83
CA ASN A 102 -12.84 7.44 4.87
C ASN A 102 -13.11 5.92 4.93
N THR A 103 -13.43 5.31 3.80
CA THR A 103 -13.71 3.88 3.71
C THR A 103 -12.51 3.15 3.12
N PRO A 104 -11.96 2.12 3.79
CA PRO A 104 -10.91 1.28 3.20
C PRO A 104 -11.47 0.47 2.02
N TYR A 105 -10.63 0.19 1.05
CA TYR A 105 -10.98 -0.63 -0.11
C TYR A 105 -10.00 -1.78 -0.26
N CYS A 106 -10.50 -2.96 -0.60
CA CYS A 106 -9.69 -4.13 -0.92
C CYS A 106 -10.23 -4.81 -2.17
N TYR A 107 -9.32 -5.11 -3.10
CA TYR A 107 -9.57 -5.97 -4.24
C TYR A 107 -8.83 -7.29 -4.06
N LYS A 108 -9.53 -8.40 -4.28
CA LYS A 108 -8.96 -9.75 -4.20
C LYS A 108 -9.21 -10.48 -5.51
N HIS A 109 -8.13 -10.87 -6.17
CA HIS A 109 -8.15 -11.76 -7.32
C HIS A 109 -7.81 -13.19 -6.88
N ILE A 110 -8.58 -14.15 -7.36
CA ILE A 110 -8.33 -15.58 -7.14
C ILE A 110 -8.30 -16.23 -8.51
N SER A 111 -7.24 -16.99 -8.78
CA SER A 111 -7.11 -17.80 -9.98
C SER A 111 -6.59 -19.18 -9.65
N THR A 112 -6.87 -20.15 -10.51
CA THR A 112 -6.35 -21.50 -10.39
C THR A 112 -5.24 -21.65 -11.41
N SER A 113 -4.05 -22.02 -10.94
CA SER A 113 -2.91 -22.34 -11.81
C SER A 113 -3.14 -23.65 -12.57
N GLU A 114 -2.33 -23.90 -13.60
CA GLU A 114 -2.33 -25.15 -14.38
C GLU A 114 -2.11 -26.41 -13.52
N TRP A 115 -1.52 -26.26 -12.33
CA TRP A 115 -1.24 -27.33 -11.38
C TRP A 115 -2.30 -27.50 -10.28
N ASN A 116 -3.50 -26.93 -10.46
CA ASN A 116 -4.56 -26.84 -9.45
C ASN A 116 -4.19 -26.07 -8.17
N SER A 117 -3.07 -25.36 -8.14
CA SER A 117 -2.73 -24.48 -7.02
C SER A 117 -3.56 -23.20 -7.10
N THR A 118 -4.20 -22.81 -6.00
CA THR A 118 -4.95 -21.55 -5.89
C THR A 118 -3.98 -20.38 -5.70
N MET A 119 -3.98 -19.48 -6.67
CA MET A 119 -3.26 -18.22 -6.64
C MET A 119 -4.20 -17.13 -6.15
N THR A 120 -3.75 -16.34 -5.19
CA THR A 120 -4.47 -15.22 -4.62
C THR A 120 -3.59 -13.98 -4.69
N SER A 121 -4.15 -12.89 -5.17
CA SER A 121 -3.53 -11.57 -5.13
C SER A 121 -4.51 -10.58 -4.51
N THR A 122 -4.09 -9.92 -3.44
CA THR A 122 -4.90 -8.96 -2.71
C THR A 122 -4.20 -7.61 -2.75
N VAL A 123 -4.94 -6.55 -3.10
CA VAL A 123 -4.48 -5.18 -3.00
C VAL A 123 -5.49 -4.36 -2.20
N CYS A 124 -5.02 -3.65 -1.19
CA CYS A 124 -5.87 -2.84 -0.32
C CYS A 124 -5.33 -1.41 -0.17
N CYS A 125 -6.24 -0.49 0.16
CA CYS A 125 -5.90 0.86 0.51
C CYS A 125 -6.77 1.43 1.64
N CYS A 126 -6.23 2.41 2.35
CA CYS A 126 -6.91 3.11 3.44
C CYS A 126 -6.29 4.50 3.66
N ASN A 127 -7.02 5.43 4.31
CA ASN A 127 -6.63 6.83 4.49
C ASN A 127 -6.49 7.26 5.96
N THR A 128 -6.15 6.35 6.85
CA THR A 128 -5.81 6.68 8.24
C THR A 128 -4.39 6.23 8.54
N ASP A 129 -3.74 6.88 9.49
CA ASP A 129 -2.37 6.51 9.85
C ASP A 129 -2.32 5.05 10.34
N TYR A 130 -1.29 4.31 9.92
CA TYR A 130 -1.03 2.92 10.30
C TYR A 130 -2.15 1.92 10.00
N CYS A 131 -3.07 2.27 9.09
CA CYS A 131 -4.25 1.46 8.80
C CYS A 131 -3.96 0.14 8.08
N SER A 132 -2.76 -0.01 7.50
CA SER A 132 -2.36 -1.22 6.79
C SER A 132 -1.94 -2.37 7.70
N ARG A 133 -1.75 -2.14 9.01
CA ARG A 133 -1.34 -3.18 9.98
C ARG A 133 -2.29 -4.35 10.09
N ILE A 134 -3.59 -4.11 9.92
CA ILE A 134 -4.60 -5.18 10.00
C ILE A 134 -4.46 -6.21 8.88
N TYR A 135 -3.74 -5.85 7.82
CA TYR A 135 -3.49 -6.73 6.67
C TYR A 135 -2.14 -7.44 6.78
N ALA A 136 -1.23 -6.98 7.65
CA ALA A 136 0.00 -7.70 7.97
C ALA A 136 -0.32 -9.02 8.70
N THR A 137 0.33 -10.12 8.34
CA THR A 137 0.10 -11.39 9.04
C THR A 137 0.86 -11.42 10.38
N PRO A 138 0.22 -11.80 11.50
CA PRO A 138 0.86 -11.78 12.84
C PRO A 138 2.06 -12.73 13.00
N HIS A 139 2.26 -13.68 12.08
CA HIS A 139 3.28 -14.71 12.18
C HIS A 139 4.57 -14.40 11.39
N THR A 140 4.56 -13.40 10.51
CA THR A 140 5.75 -12.96 9.76
C THR A 140 6.31 -11.64 10.28
N ASP A 141 5.47 -10.81 10.92
CA ASP A 141 5.82 -9.42 11.09
C ASP A 141 5.96 -9.01 12.55
N ASN A 142 7.16 -8.52 12.84
CA ASN A 142 7.54 -7.82 14.06
C ASN A 142 6.79 -6.48 14.21
N PHE A 143 5.55 -6.26 13.77
CA PHE A 143 4.86 -4.99 14.02
C PHE A 143 4.42 -4.90 15.49
N GLN A 144 5.26 -4.35 16.37
CA GLN A 144 4.81 -3.96 17.72
C GLN A 144 3.86 -2.77 17.63
N GLU A 145 2.79 -2.80 18.44
CA GLU A 145 1.97 -1.62 18.71
C GLU A 145 2.88 -0.47 19.13
N ILE A 146 2.79 0.66 18.43
CA ILE A 146 3.32 1.92 18.96
C ILE A 146 2.42 2.26 20.13
N ALA A 147 2.93 2.12 21.36
CA ALA A 147 2.24 2.56 22.55
C ALA A 147 1.97 4.07 22.44
N ASN A 148 0.70 4.44 22.39
CA ASN A 148 0.26 5.84 22.55
C ASN A 148 0.49 6.32 23.98
#